data_AF-A0AB94IN51-F1
#
_entry.id   AF-A0AB94IN51-F1
#
_cell.length_a   1.000
_cell.length_b   1.000
_cell.length_c   1.000
_cell.angle_alpha   90.00
_cell.angle_beta   90.00
_cell.angle_gamma   90.00
#
_symmetry.space_group_name_H-M   'P 1'
#
loop_
_entity.id
_entity.type
_entity.pdbx_description
1 polymer ?
#
loop_
_entity_poly.entity_id
_entity_poly.type
_entity_poly.pdbx_seq_one_letter_code
_entity_poly.pdbx_strand_id
1 'polypeptide(L)'
;MFDPTAFDNMKVVIEGALYDKDSSGDIVIIDRNDLINMAKMSRRFNVSFQLPNSSITAVIEMEAKLVNLAAELIPSSLSGQLAGCHVKLQFFLEQQHGKMEYHAIEDILLNVWGVTRKITMAVHYNPLEIEKKVSNVITVEFGRLIGEDQLDDLVEMTEVMTTTIQELEHYYN
;
A
#
# COMPACT_ATOMS: atom_id res chain seq x y z
N MET A 1 3.24 -12.70 -29.14
CA MET A 1 3.05 -11.66 -28.12
C MET A 1 2.39 -12.36 -26.97
N PHE A 2 3.06 -12.47 -25.82
CA PHE A 2 2.41 -12.98 -24.62
C PHE A 2 1.52 -11.86 -24.09
N ASP A 3 0.30 -12.19 -23.68
CA ASP A 3 -0.56 -11.23 -23.02
C ASP A 3 0.12 -10.78 -21.71
N PRO A 4 0.01 -9.49 -21.32
CA PRO A 4 0.52 -9.02 -20.04
C PRO A 4 -0.15 -9.78 -18.90
N THR A 5 0.57 -10.01 -17.80
CA THR A 5 -0.02 -10.64 -16.62
C THR A 5 -1.01 -9.73 -15.91
N ALA A 6 -1.90 -10.28 -15.10
CA ALA A 6 -2.79 -9.53 -14.22
C ALA A 6 -2.01 -8.57 -13.33
N PHE A 7 -0.82 -8.98 -12.87
CA PHE A 7 0.10 -8.09 -12.15
C PHE A 7 0.53 -6.90 -13.00
N ASP A 8 0.88 -7.11 -14.28
CA ASP A 8 1.26 -6.05 -15.19
C ASP A 8 0.10 -5.07 -15.45
N ASN A 9 -1.10 -5.59 -15.70
CA ASN A 9 -2.28 -4.78 -15.95
C ASN A 9 -2.69 -3.95 -14.71
N MET A 10 -2.76 -4.58 -13.54
CA MET A 10 -3.05 -3.88 -12.28
C MET A 10 -1.97 -2.85 -11.93
N LYS A 11 -0.69 -3.14 -12.21
CA LYS A 11 0.40 -2.20 -11.97
C LYS A 11 0.20 -0.94 -12.80
N VAL A 12 -0.10 -1.09 -14.10
CA VAL A 12 -0.36 0.06 -14.99
C VAL A 12 -1.51 0.91 -14.50
N VAL A 13 -2.58 0.29 -13.98
CA VAL A 13 -3.74 1.01 -13.43
C VAL A 13 -3.39 1.80 -12.17
N ILE A 14 -2.70 1.19 -11.19
CA ILE A 14 -2.24 1.89 -9.98
C ILE A 14 -1.26 3.01 -10.32
N GLU A 15 -0.32 2.74 -11.23
CA GLU A 15 0.69 3.71 -11.66
C GLU A 15 0.01 4.91 -12.33
N GLY A 16 -0.94 4.70 -13.23
CA GLY A 16 -1.74 5.76 -13.84
C GLY A 16 -2.50 6.60 -12.82
N ALA A 17 -3.25 5.95 -11.91
CA ALA A 17 -4.03 6.64 -10.89
C ALA A 17 -3.18 7.54 -9.98
N LEU A 18 -2.00 7.07 -9.56
CA LEU A 18 -1.09 7.86 -8.75
C LEU A 18 -0.42 8.98 -9.53
N TYR A 19 -0.05 8.76 -10.80
CA TYR A 19 0.52 9.83 -11.63
C TYR A 19 -0.47 10.92 -11.98
N ASP A 20 -1.74 10.58 -12.17
CA ASP A 20 -2.80 11.57 -12.37
C ASP A 20 -2.92 12.49 -11.15
N LYS A 21 -2.87 11.92 -9.94
CA LYS A 21 -2.89 12.66 -8.65
C LYS A 21 -1.62 13.48 -8.40
N ASP A 22 -0.46 12.95 -8.79
CA ASP A 22 0.81 13.69 -8.69
C ASP A 22 0.81 14.89 -9.65
N SER A 23 0.30 14.68 -10.86
CA SER A 23 0.21 15.72 -11.90
C SER A 23 -0.82 16.79 -11.56
N SER A 24 -1.92 16.46 -10.87
CA SER A 24 -2.88 17.44 -10.36
C SER A 24 -2.36 18.21 -9.13
N GLY A 25 -1.31 17.71 -8.48
CA GLY A 25 -0.76 18.24 -7.24
C GLY A 25 -1.51 17.79 -5.98
N ASP A 26 -2.36 16.77 -6.07
CA ASP A 26 -3.09 16.20 -4.93
C ASP A 26 -2.16 15.39 -4.01
N ILE A 27 -1.12 14.77 -4.60
CA ILE A 27 -0.05 14.06 -3.90
C ILE A 27 1.32 14.45 -4.46
N VAL A 28 2.37 14.04 -3.78
CA VAL A 28 3.76 14.08 -4.27
C VAL A 28 4.35 12.69 -4.19
N ILE A 29 4.68 12.08 -5.33
CA ILE A 29 5.38 10.79 -5.39
C ILE A 29 6.83 10.99 -4.92
N ILE A 30 7.23 10.20 -3.92
CA ILE A 30 8.55 10.26 -3.26
C ILE A 30 9.50 9.19 -3.81
N ASP A 31 8.99 7.97 -4.05
CA ASP A 31 9.79 6.85 -4.54
C ASP A 31 8.94 5.86 -5.31
N ARG A 32 9.56 5.11 -6.23
CA ARG A 32 8.93 4.07 -7.03
C ARG A 32 9.91 2.94 -7.32
N ASN A 33 9.55 1.73 -6.93
CA ASN A 33 10.37 0.54 -7.14
C ASN A 33 9.61 -0.55 -7.90
N ASP A 34 10.24 -1.12 -8.93
CA ASP A 34 9.84 -2.38 -9.56
C ASP A 34 10.96 -3.41 -9.33
N LEU A 35 10.66 -4.43 -8.54
CA LEU A 35 11.61 -5.37 -7.98
C LEU A 35 11.30 -6.77 -8.51
N ILE A 36 12.32 -7.45 -9.02
CA ILE A 36 12.25 -8.86 -9.40
C ILE A 36 13.13 -9.68 -8.46
N ASN A 37 12.55 -10.68 -7.82
CA ASN A 37 13.30 -11.69 -7.09
C ASN A 37 13.51 -12.91 -7.98
N MET A 38 14.73 -13.07 -8.51
CA MET A 38 15.06 -14.19 -9.41
C MET A 38 15.07 -15.55 -8.71
N ALA A 39 15.40 -15.62 -7.43
CA ALA A 39 15.45 -16.89 -6.69
C ALA A 39 14.04 -17.43 -6.41
N LYS A 40 13.09 -16.53 -6.10
CA LYS A 40 11.69 -16.86 -5.84
C LYS A 40 10.80 -16.76 -7.08
N MET A 41 11.33 -16.24 -8.18
CA MET A 41 10.59 -15.84 -9.38
C MET A 41 9.34 -15.04 -9.03
N SER A 42 9.50 -14.02 -8.18
CA SER A 42 8.42 -13.13 -7.74
C SER A 42 8.69 -11.70 -8.17
N ARG A 43 7.62 -10.93 -8.31
CA ARG A 43 7.67 -9.49 -8.60
C ARG A 43 7.02 -8.71 -7.48
N ARG A 44 7.56 -7.52 -7.23
CA ARG A 44 7.02 -6.57 -6.28
C ARG A 44 7.11 -5.17 -6.87
N PHE A 45 6.01 -4.46 -6.82
CA PHE A 45 5.94 -3.06 -7.20
C PHE A 45 5.52 -2.26 -5.98
N ASN A 46 6.18 -1.13 -5.73
CA ASN A 46 5.71 -0.18 -4.73
C ASN A 46 5.89 1.27 -5.17
N VAL A 47 4.99 2.11 -4.70
CA VAL A 47 5.04 3.57 -4.86
C VAL A 47 4.85 4.19 -3.50
N SER A 48 5.73 5.12 -3.16
CA SER A 48 5.66 5.92 -1.94
C SER A 48 5.26 7.34 -2.30
N PHE A 49 4.32 7.93 -1.56
CA PHE A 49 3.86 9.30 -1.79
C PHE A 49 3.45 9.99 -0.48
N GLN A 50 3.30 11.31 -0.55
CA GLN A 50 2.86 12.17 0.55
C GLN A 50 1.76 13.12 0.04
N LEU A 51 0.97 13.71 0.93
CA LEU A 51 0.15 14.88 0.58
C LEU A 51 1.00 16.15 0.59
N PRO A 52 0.60 17.20 -0.14
CA PRO A 52 1.26 18.49 -0.04
C PRO A 52 1.30 19.00 1.41
N ASN A 53 2.50 19.31 1.90
CA ASN A 53 2.77 19.73 3.28
C ASN A 53 2.59 18.65 4.35
N SER A 54 2.46 17.39 3.95
CA SER A 54 2.42 16.26 4.88
C SER A 54 3.81 15.70 5.15
N SER A 55 4.02 15.20 6.38
CA SER A 55 5.20 14.39 6.73
C SER A 55 4.90 12.90 6.77
N ILE A 56 3.63 12.49 6.57
CA ILE A 56 3.22 11.09 6.56
C ILE A 56 3.45 10.53 5.16
N THR A 57 4.29 9.50 5.07
CA THR A 57 4.50 8.77 3.81
C THR A 57 3.56 7.59 3.72
N ALA A 58 2.72 7.54 2.69
CA ALA A 58 1.97 6.35 2.34
C ALA A 58 2.70 5.53 1.28
N VAL A 59 2.56 4.21 1.35
CA VAL A 59 3.14 3.26 0.40
C VAL A 59 2.06 2.26 0.01
N ILE A 60 1.85 2.11 -1.30
CA ILE A 60 1.11 0.96 -1.85
C ILE A 60 2.12 -0.05 -2.37
N GLU A 61 1.98 -1.30 -1.96
CA GLU A 61 2.81 -2.42 -2.41
C GLU A 61 1.93 -3.50 -3.04
N MET A 62 2.30 -3.92 -4.25
CA MET A 62 1.77 -5.07 -4.94
C MET A 62 2.83 -6.17 -5.01
N GLU A 63 2.48 -7.41 -4.64
CA GLU A 63 3.36 -8.58 -4.74
C GLU A 63 2.69 -9.70 -5.52
N ALA A 64 3.36 -10.19 -6.57
CA ALA A 64 2.98 -11.41 -7.28
C ALA A 64 4.08 -12.46 -7.13
N LYS A 65 3.71 -13.63 -6.60
CA LYS A 65 4.62 -14.79 -6.49
C LYS A 65 4.61 -15.57 -7.80
N LEU A 66 5.53 -16.52 -7.94
CA LEU A 66 5.61 -17.38 -9.13
C LEU A 66 4.26 -18.00 -9.51
N VAL A 67 3.51 -18.49 -8.51
CA VAL A 67 2.18 -19.10 -8.74
C VAL A 67 1.20 -18.11 -9.38
N ASN A 68 1.28 -16.82 -9.03
CA ASN A 68 0.40 -15.79 -9.56
C ASN A 68 0.80 -15.40 -10.98
N LEU A 69 2.11 -15.21 -11.20
CA LEU A 69 2.67 -14.85 -12.50
C LEU A 69 2.47 -15.95 -13.55
N ALA A 70 2.49 -17.22 -13.12
CA ALA A 70 2.31 -18.37 -13.99
C ALA A 70 0.83 -18.75 -14.20
N ALA A 71 -0.11 -18.19 -13.42
CA ALA A 71 -1.51 -18.62 -13.42
C ALA A 71 -2.17 -18.52 -14.80
N GLU A 72 -1.82 -17.50 -15.58
CA GLU A 72 -2.40 -17.28 -16.92
C GLU A 72 -1.81 -18.20 -18.00
N LEU A 73 -0.64 -18.78 -17.75
CA LEU A 73 -0.05 -19.79 -18.64
C LEU A 73 -0.73 -21.16 -18.47
N ILE A 74 -1.47 -21.34 -17.38
CA ILE A 74 -2.20 -22.56 -17.06
C ILE A 74 -3.60 -22.46 -17.68
N PRO A 75 -4.13 -23.53 -18.30
CA PRO A 75 -5.48 -23.52 -18.86
C PRO A 75 -6.51 -23.03 -17.83
N SER A 76 -7.40 -22.13 -18.27
CA SER A 76 -8.35 -21.38 -17.43
C SER A 76 -9.30 -22.25 -16.59
N SER A 77 -9.48 -23.53 -16.92
CA SER A 77 -10.21 -24.50 -16.09
C SER A 77 -9.51 -24.87 -14.77
N LEU A 78 -8.24 -24.46 -14.57
CA LEU A 78 -7.41 -24.85 -13.43
C LEU A 78 -6.78 -23.67 -12.67
N SER A 79 -6.93 -22.41 -13.12
CA SER A 79 -6.06 -21.31 -12.66
C SER A 79 -6.69 -19.93 -12.46
N GLY A 80 -7.95 -19.70 -12.85
CA GLY A 80 -8.55 -18.35 -12.80
C GLY A 80 -8.55 -17.70 -11.40
N GLN A 81 -8.49 -18.49 -10.32
CA GLN A 81 -8.45 -18.00 -8.94
C GLN A 81 -7.04 -17.62 -8.43
N LEU A 82 -5.99 -17.86 -9.23
CA LEU A 82 -4.60 -17.63 -8.84
C LEU A 82 -3.95 -16.45 -9.57
N ALA A 83 -4.58 -15.97 -10.66
CA ALA A 83 -4.16 -14.77 -11.38
C ALA A 83 -4.49 -13.52 -10.55
N GLY A 84 -3.47 -12.70 -10.28
CA GLY A 84 -3.62 -11.52 -9.44
C GLY A 84 -2.37 -11.20 -8.63
N CYS A 85 -2.54 -10.38 -7.59
CA CYS A 85 -1.47 -10.00 -6.69
C CYS A 85 -1.98 -9.77 -5.27
N HIS A 86 -1.07 -9.78 -4.31
CA HIS A 86 -1.33 -9.35 -2.95
C HIS A 86 -1.06 -7.86 -2.84
N VAL A 87 -1.99 -7.12 -2.24
CA VAL A 87 -1.82 -5.69 -1.96
C VAL A 87 -1.67 -5.46 -0.47
N LYS A 88 -0.74 -4.58 -0.13
CA LYS A 88 -0.46 -4.13 1.22
C LYS A 88 -0.27 -2.61 1.19
N LEU A 89 -0.87 -1.93 2.14
CA LEU A 89 -0.72 -0.48 2.31
C LEU A 89 0.06 -0.23 3.58
N GLN A 90 0.94 0.77 3.55
CA GLN A 90 1.73 1.16 4.71
C GLN A 90 1.71 2.67 4.86
N PHE A 91 1.61 3.15 6.10
CA PHE A 91 1.72 4.56 6.45
C PHE A 91 2.85 4.72 7.47
N PHE A 92 3.80 5.58 7.15
CA PHE A 92 4.99 5.85 7.94
C PHE A 92 4.86 7.22 8.59
N LEU A 93 4.95 7.25 9.92
CA LEU A 93 4.78 8.46 10.72
C LEU A 93 5.95 8.60 11.69
N GLU A 94 6.54 9.79 11.77
CA GLU A 94 7.55 10.12 12.77
C GLU A 94 6.99 11.10 13.79
N GLN A 95 7.20 10.81 15.08
CA GLN A 95 6.75 11.69 16.15
C GLN A 95 7.64 11.59 17.39
N GLN A 96 7.43 12.53 18.32
CA GLN A 96 8.05 12.46 19.65
C GLN A 96 7.41 11.33 20.47
N HIS A 97 8.24 10.61 21.22
CA HIS A 97 7.80 9.50 22.06
C HIS A 97 6.72 9.95 23.08
N GLY A 98 5.68 9.13 23.22
CA GLY A 98 4.59 9.36 24.18
C GLY A 98 3.49 10.32 23.70
N LYS A 99 3.52 10.77 22.44
CA LYS A 99 2.47 11.64 21.87
C LYS A 99 1.35 10.89 21.12
N MET A 100 1.50 9.59 20.90
CA MET A 100 0.52 8.78 20.15
C MET A 100 -0.43 8.07 21.12
N GLU A 101 -1.73 8.19 20.88
CA GLU A 101 -2.71 7.26 21.45
C GLU A 101 -3.06 6.20 20.41
N TYR A 102 -2.48 5.01 20.56
CA TYR A 102 -2.59 3.94 19.56
C TYR A 102 -4.03 3.48 19.30
N HIS A 103 -4.91 3.52 20.31
CA HIS A 103 -6.32 3.15 20.15
C HIS A 103 -7.10 4.18 19.33
N ALA A 104 -6.81 5.48 19.46
CA ALA A 104 -7.45 6.50 18.63
C ALA A 104 -7.04 6.33 17.15
N ILE A 105 -5.77 6.00 16.90
CA ILE A 105 -5.29 5.69 15.55
C ILE A 105 -5.96 4.43 15.00
N GLU A 106 -6.10 3.38 15.81
CA GLU A 106 -6.82 2.17 15.43
C GLU A 106 -8.28 2.48 15.04
N ASP A 107 -8.99 3.29 15.85
CA ASP A 107 -10.37 3.70 15.56
C ASP A 107 -10.49 4.48 14.24
N ILE A 108 -9.57 5.41 13.98
CA ILE A 108 -9.51 6.14 12.70
C ILE A 108 -9.37 5.16 11.54
N LEU A 109 -8.42 4.22 11.64
CA LEU A 109 -8.15 3.27 10.56
C LEU A 109 -9.32 2.30 10.34
N LEU A 110 -9.99 1.86 11.41
CA LEU A 110 -11.17 1.00 11.31
C LEU A 110 -12.37 1.73 10.72
N ASN A 111 -12.50 3.05 10.96
CA ASN A 111 -13.52 3.87 10.34
C ASN A 111 -13.27 4.05 8.83
N VAL A 112 -12.02 4.24 8.42
CA VAL A 112 -11.66 4.44 7.01
C VAL A 112 -11.68 3.12 6.23
N TRP A 113 -11.08 2.06 6.76
CA TRP A 113 -10.88 0.80 6.04
C TRP A 113 -11.90 -0.29 6.36
N GLY A 114 -12.72 -0.07 7.38
CA GLY A 114 -13.71 -1.02 7.87
C GLY A 114 -13.14 -2.06 8.86
N VAL A 115 -14.01 -2.58 9.71
CA VAL A 115 -13.65 -3.46 10.84
C VAL A 115 -13.14 -4.85 10.45
N THR A 116 -13.28 -5.24 9.18
CA THR A 116 -12.87 -6.56 8.69
C THR A 116 -11.43 -6.60 8.20
N ARG A 117 -10.77 -5.44 8.09
CA ARG A 117 -9.39 -5.36 7.61
C ARG A 117 -8.40 -5.68 8.72
N LYS A 118 -7.34 -6.38 8.34
CA LYS A 118 -6.24 -6.64 9.25
C LYS A 118 -5.34 -5.40 9.26
N ILE A 119 -5.39 -4.68 10.37
CA ILE A 119 -4.55 -3.52 10.64
C ILE A 119 -3.50 -3.91 11.67
N THR A 120 -2.23 -3.62 11.40
CA THR A 120 -1.14 -3.81 12.35
C THR A 120 -0.32 -2.54 12.47
N MET A 121 0.31 -2.34 13.62
CA MET A 121 1.20 -1.22 13.85
C MET A 121 2.52 -1.72 14.44
N ALA A 122 3.62 -1.28 13.86
CA ALA A 122 4.97 -1.50 14.38
C ALA A 122 5.56 -0.16 14.84
N VAL A 123 6.13 -0.16 16.05
CA VAL A 123 6.71 1.02 16.68
C VAL A 123 8.21 0.81 16.81
N HIS A 124 8.99 1.69 16.18
CA HIS A 124 10.44 1.66 16.16
C HIS A 124 10.99 2.91 16.83
N TYR A 125 11.92 2.73 17.77
CA TYR A 125 12.64 3.84 18.38
C TYR A 125 14.09 3.43 18.65
N ASN A 126 15.00 4.40 18.59
CA ASN A 126 16.40 4.18 18.92
C ASN A 126 16.62 4.48 20.42
N PRO A 127 16.94 3.47 21.26
CA PRO A 127 17.14 3.69 22.69
C PRO A 127 18.42 4.48 23.01
N LEU A 128 19.31 4.67 22.03
CA LEU A 128 20.57 5.40 22.20
C LEU A 128 20.45 6.89 21.84
N GLU A 129 19.32 7.32 21.24
CA GLU A 129 19.11 8.72 20.89
C GLU A 129 18.61 9.55 22.08
N ILE A 130 19.15 10.77 22.19
CA ILE A 130 18.79 11.73 23.24
C ILE A 130 17.38 12.29 22.99
N GLU A 131 17.06 12.62 21.74
CA GLU A 131 15.70 12.93 21.31
C GLU A 131 14.97 11.62 20.99
N LYS A 132 13.98 11.25 21.80
CA LYS A 132 13.22 10.03 21.60
C LYS A 132 12.20 10.22 20.47
N LYS A 133 12.68 10.17 19.22
CA LYS A 133 11.81 10.03 18.05
C LYS A 133 11.35 8.58 17.92
N VAL A 134 10.12 8.43 17.48
CA VAL A 134 9.47 7.14 17.25
C VAL A 134 8.96 7.12 15.83
N SER A 135 9.39 6.11 15.07
CA SER A 135 8.85 5.78 13.76
C SER A 135 7.75 4.74 13.93
N ASN A 136 6.57 5.05 13.41
CA ASN A 136 5.42 4.17 13.44
C ASN A 136 5.12 3.73 12.02
N VAL A 137 4.91 2.44 11.85
CA VAL A 137 4.51 1.83 10.58
C VAL A 137 3.17 1.19 10.77
N ILE A 138 2.14 1.83 10.24
CA ILE A 138 0.79 1.28 10.16
C ILE A 138 0.71 0.44 8.89
N THR A 139 0.19 -0.77 8.96
CA THR A 139 0.03 -1.65 7.81
C THR A 139 -1.42 -2.11 7.70
N VAL A 140 -2.01 -1.94 6.51
CA VAL A 140 -3.34 -2.47 6.17
C VAL A 140 -3.17 -3.62 5.19
N GLU A 141 -3.62 -4.81 5.58
CA GLU A 141 -3.57 -6.01 4.76
C GLU A 141 -4.98 -6.48 4.35
N PHE A 142 -5.12 -6.88 3.08
CA PHE A 142 -6.40 -7.32 2.53
C PHE A 142 -6.65 -8.82 2.78
N GLY A 143 -5.59 -9.60 3.02
CA GLY A 143 -5.68 -11.03 3.32
C GLY A 143 -6.21 -11.91 2.17
N ARG A 144 -6.38 -11.33 0.98
CA ARG A 144 -6.87 -12.02 -0.23
C ARG A 144 -6.01 -11.66 -1.44
N LEU A 145 -6.14 -12.45 -2.49
CA LEU A 145 -5.63 -12.10 -3.81
C LEU A 145 -6.55 -11.04 -4.44
N ILE A 146 -5.99 -10.07 -5.14
CA ILE A 146 -6.71 -9.07 -5.94
C ILE A 146 -6.43 -9.36 -7.41
N GLY A 147 -7.50 -9.52 -8.19
CA GLY A 147 -7.47 -9.78 -9.63
C GLY A 147 -7.90 -8.58 -10.46
N GLU A 148 -7.93 -8.74 -11.79
CA GLU A 148 -8.29 -7.67 -12.73
C GLU A 148 -9.77 -7.25 -12.69
N ASP A 149 -10.64 -8.13 -12.20
CA ASP A 149 -12.04 -7.81 -11.96
C ASP A 149 -12.24 -6.74 -10.87
N GLN A 150 -11.17 -6.41 -10.13
CA GLN A 150 -11.15 -5.44 -9.03
C GLN A 150 -10.29 -4.21 -9.33
N LEU A 151 -10.04 -3.89 -10.61
CA LEU A 151 -9.24 -2.72 -11.00
C LEU A 151 -9.84 -1.41 -10.51
N ASP A 152 -11.16 -1.27 -10.53
CA ASP A 152 -11.83 -0.07 -10.02
C ASP A 152 -11.61 0.10 -8.51
N ASP A 153 -11.66 -1.01 -7.74
CA ASP A 153 -11.35 -1.02 -6.30
C ASP A 153 -9.92 -0.55 -6.02
N LEU A 154 -8.96 -0.89 -6.90
CA LEU A 154 -7.56 -0.48 -6.78
C LEU A 154 -7.39 1.04 -6.99
N VAL A 155 -8.12 1.63 -7.92
CA VAL A 155 -8.11 3.09 -8.13
C VAL A 155 -8.75 3.80 -6.94
N GLU A 156 -9.91 3.34 -6.47
CA GLU A 156 -10.58 3.89 -5.28
C GLU A 156 -9.67 3.80 -4.05
N MET A 157 -8.89 2.73 -3.91
CA MET A 157 -7.93 2.56 -2.82
C MET A 157 -6.93 3.72 -2.73
N THR A 158 -6.50 4.28 -3.86
CA THR A 158 -5.58 5.44 -3.85
C THR A 158 -6.23 6.69 -3.23
N GLU A 159 -7.53 6.88 -3.42
CA GLU A 159 -8.31 7.96 -2.80
C GLU A 159 -8.46 7.73 -1.29
N VAL A 160 -8.79 6.50 -0.90
CA VAL A 160 -8.93 6.11 0.51
C VAL A 160 -7.59 6.24 1.25
N MET A 161 -6.46 5.99 0.59
CA MET A 161 -5.13 6.25 1.14
C MET A 161 -4.87 7.73 1.41
N THR A 162 -5.25 8.62 0.49
CA THR A 162 -5.19 10.08 0.70
C THR A 162 -6.07 10.50 1.87
N THR A 163 -7.30 9.98 1.93
CA THR A 163 -8.21 10.22 3.07
C THR A 163 -7.60 9.73 4.39
N THR A 164 -6.94 8.57 4.38
CA THR A 164 -6.25 8.03 5.57
C THR A 164 -5.16 8.99 6.05
N ILE A 165 -4.36 9.53 5.14
CA ILE A 165 -3.33 10.52 5.52
C ILE A 165 -3.99 11.77 6.13
N GLN A 166 -5.04 12.31 5.51
CA GLN A 166 -5.74 13.50 6.01
C GLN A 166 -6.31 13.31 7.43
N GLU A 167 -6.97 12.18 7.69
CA GLU A 167 -7.54 11.85 9.00
C GLU A 167 -6.44 11.67 10.05
N LEU A 168 -5.33 10.99 9.68
CA LEU A 168 -4.18 10.85 10.57
C LEU A 168 -3.55 12.22 10.87
N GLU A 169 -3.35 13.08 9.89
CA GLU A 169 -2.80 14.43 10.11
C GLU A 169 -3.70 15.32 10.96
N HIS A 170 -5.01 15.27 10.74
CA HIS A 170 -5.97 16.01 11.54
C HIS A 170 -5.90 15.62 13.02
N TYR A 171 -5.62 14.36 13.31
CA TYR A 171 -5.45 13.88 14.68
C TYR A 171 -4.17 14.41 15.36
N TYR A 172 -3.10 14.70 14.60
CA TYR A 172 -1.83 15.19 15.16
C TYR A 172 -1.69 16.70 15.26
N ASN A 173 -2.48 17.45 14.48
CA ASN A 173 -2.47 18.92 14.44
C ASN A 173 -3.42 19.53 15.48
#